data_AF-A0A258D887-F1
#
_entry.id   AF-A0A258D887-F1
#
_cell.length_a   1.000
_cell.length_b   1.000
_cell.length_c   1.000
_cell.angle_alpha   90.00
_cell.angle_beta   90.00
_cell.angle_gamma   90.00
#
_symmetry.space_group_name_H-M   'P 1'
#
loop_
_entity.id
_entity.type
_entity.pdbx_description
1 polymer ?
#
loop_
_entity_poly.entity_id
_entity_poly.type
_entity_poly.pdbx_seq_one_letter_code
_entity_poly.pdbx_strand_id
1 'polypeptide(L)'
;MPDPQTLKFYADNATTYARHAEGATPQLAGFLSCLPHGGAVLELGTGNGRDAAAMLTAGFAVTPSDASPELAAEAAARLARDGVAEADRALSVAADMRYHGQAFELLVPWGDVLAPDATALADLAARFHATHRQRFS
;
A
#
# COMPACT_ATOMS: atom_id res chain seq x y z
N MET A 1 3.05 11.60 15.90
CA MET A 1 2.19 10.74 16.74
C MET A 1 0.75 11.12 16.45
N PRO A 2 -0.12 10.17 16.09
CA PRO A 2 -1.54 10.46 15.85
C PRO A 2 -2.24 10.89 17.16
N ASP A 3 -3.26 11.72 17.04
CA ASP A 3 -4.07 12.18 18.17
C ASP A 3 -4.93 11.01 18.72
N PRO A 4 -4.74 10.59 20.00
CA PRO A 4 -5.45 9.44 20.56
C PRO A 4 -6.97 9.62 20.62
N GLN A 5 -7.45 10.85 20.80
CA GLN A 5 -8.89 11.13 20.88
C GLN A 5 -9.57 10.93 19.52
N THR A 6 -8.92 11.39 18.45
CA THR A 6 -9.38 11.19 17.07
C THR A 6 -9.41 9.70 16.71
N LEU A 7 -8.36 8.95 17.04
CA LEU A 7 -8.34 7.49 16.78
C LEU A 7 -9.42 6.75 17.55
N LYS A 8 -9.63 7.09 18.83
CA LYS A 8 -10.71 6.50 19.63
C LYS A 8 -12.08 6.77 19.03
N PHE A 9 -12.33 7.99 18.54
CA PHE A 9 -13.60 8.32 17.90
C PHE A 9 -13.87 7.44 16.67
N TYR A 10 -12.89 7.26 15.78
CA TYR A 10 -13.07 6.39 14.61
C TYR A 10 -13.23 4.93 15.00
N ALA A 11 -12.48 4.43 15.98
CA ALA A 11 -12.63 3.08 16.51
C ALA A 11 -14.06 2.84 17.05
N ASP A 12 -14.57 3.75 17.89
CA ASP A 12 -15.89 3.64 18.51
C ASP A 12 -17.04 3.74 17.47
N ASN A 13 -16.81 4.44 16.34
CA ASN A 13 -17.84 4.75 15.34
C ASN A 13 -17.63 4.03 13.99
N ALA A 14 -16.69 3.09 13.92
CA ALA A 14 -16.27 2.48 12.65
C ALA A 14 -17.44 1.90 11.86
N THR A 15 -18.32 1.12 12.50
CA THR A 15 -19.52 0.54 11.88
C THR A 15 -20.48 1.60 11.33
N THR A 16 -20.59 2.74 12.00
CA THR A 16 -21.47 3.83 11.55
C THR A 16 -20.89 4.53 10.33
N TYR A 17 -19.58 4.82 10.35
CA TYR A 17 -18.87 5.42 9.22
C TYR A 17 -18.81 4.47 8.01
N ALA A 18 -18.60 3.19 8.26
CA ALA A 18 -18.61 2.11 7.28
C ALA A 18 -19.87 2.11 6.40
N ARG A 19 -21.02 2.30 7.05
CA ARG A 19 -22.35 2.27 6.42
C ARG A 19 -22.75 3.59 5.77
N HIS A 20 -22.01 4.67 6.04
CA HIS A 20 -22.43 6.01 5.64
C HIS A 20 -22.26 6.26 4.13
N ALA A 21 -21.41 5.50 3.43
CA ALA A 21 -21.14 5.71 2.01
C ALA A 21 -20.77 4.42 1.26
N GLU A 22 -21.53 4.10 0.20
CA GLU A 22 -21.28 2.93 -0.66
C GLU A 22 -20.65 3.27 -2.03
N GLY A 23 -20.73 4.51 -2.50
CA GLY A 23 -20.11 4.93 -3.76
C GLY A 23 -18.72 5.51 -3.57
N ALA A 24 -17.91 5.56 -4.62
CA ALA A 24 -16.67 6.33 -4.61
C ALA A 24 -16.94 7.84 -4.38
N THR A 25 -15.95 8.57 -3.89
CA THR A 25 -16.02 10.04 -3.79
C THR A 25 -16.16 10.68 -5.18
N PRO A 26 -16.94 11.76 -5.32
CA PRO A 26 -17.06 12.49 -6.59
C PRO A 26 -15.71 13.01 -7.14
N GLN A 27 -14.76 13.28 -6.25
CA GLN A 27 -13.44 13.80 -6.58
C GLN A 27 -12.51 12.74 -7.19
N LEU A 28 -12.77 11.45 -6.96
CA LEU A 28 -11.87 10.38 -7.33
C LEU A 28 -11.59 10.34 -8.84
N ALA A 29 -12.62 10.49 -9.67
CA ALA A 29 -12.48 10.43 -11.12
C ALA A 29 -11.53 11.51 -11.66
N GLY A 30 -11.60 12.73 -11.12
CA GLY A 30 -10.70 13.82 -11.48
C GLY A 30 -9.27 13.52 -11.09
N PHE A 31 -9.05 13.00 -9.88
CA PHE A 31 -7.72 12.59 -9.41
C PHE A 31 -7.10 11.50 -10.31
N LEU A 32 -7.84 10.43 -10.62
CA LEU A 32 -7.35 9.32 -11.44
C LEU A 32 -7.01 9.75 -12.87
N SER A 33 -7.68 10.77 -13.42
CA SER A 33 -7.37 11.31 -14.75
C SER A 33 -5.99 11.97 -14.86
N CYS A 34 -5.40 12.34 -13.73
CA CYS A 34 -4.07 12.94 -13.66
C CYS A 34 -2.95 11.91 -13.50
N LEU A 35 -3.29 10.63 -13.30
CA LEU A 35 -2.32 9.57 -13.08
C LEU A 35 -2.06 8.77 -14.37
N PRO A 36 -0.85 8.22 -14.54
CA PRO A 36 -0.62 7.21 -15.58
C PRO A 36 -1.59 6.03 -15.41
N HIS A 37 -2.08 5.49 -16.52
CA HIS A 37 -2.89 4.27 -16.49
C HIS A 37 -2.14 3.14 -15.78
N GLY A 38 -2.80 2.47 -14.83
CA GLY A 38 -2.18 1.42 -14.03
C GLY A 38 -1.17 1.91 -12.99
N GLY A 39 -1.14 3.21 -12.71
CA GLY A 39 -0.26 3.79 -11.69
C GLY A 39 -0.48 3.20 -10.30
N ALA A 40 0.55 3.29 -9.46
CA ALA A 40 0.47 2.91 -8.05
C ALA A 40 -0.08 4.05 -7.20
N VAL A 41 -0.98 3.74 -6.27
CA VAL A 41 -1.61 4.70 -5.36
C VAL A 41 -1.54 4.17 -3.92
N LEU A 42 -0.96 4.97 -3.02
CA LEU A 42 -1.08 4.77 -1.58
C LEU A 42 -2.25 5.60 -1.06
N GLU A 43 -3.25 4.94 -0.47
CA GLU A 43 -4.37 5.62 0.17
C GLU A 43 -4.16 5.66 1.69
N LEU A 44 -4.07 6.87 2.23
CA LEU A 44 -3.91 7.12 3.66
C LEU A 44 -5.25 7.52 4.28
N GLY A 45 -5.74 6.72 5.22
CA GLY A 45 -7.09 6.89 5.78
C GLY A 45 -8.16 6.33 4.84
N THR A 46 -8.03 5.06 4.44
CA THR A 46 -8.95 4.38 3.51
C THR A 46 -10.39 4.31 4.05
N GLY A 47 -10.57 4.48 5.36
CA GLY A 47 -11.88 4.40 5.99
C GLY A 47 -12.52 3.05 5.75
N ASN A 48 -13.65 3.04 5.04
CA ASN A 48 -14.35 1.79 4.70
C ASN A 48 -13.86 1.14 3.39
N GLY A 49 -12.86 1.70 2.71
CA GLY A 49 -12.28 1.13 1.48
C GLY A 49 -13.06 1.38 0.19
N ARG A 50 -14.05 2.29 0.17
CA ARG A 50 -14.87 2.54 -1.03
C ARG A 50 -14.09 3.10 -2.22
N ASP A 51 -13.14 3.99 -1.97
CA ASP A 51 -12.31 4.61 -3.01
C ASP A 51 -11.22 3.63 -3.45
N ALA A 52 -10.58 2.89 -2.51
CA ALA A 52 -9.72 1.76 -2.84
C ALA A 52 -10.36 0.77 -3.81
N ALA A 53 -11.58 0.31 -3.51
CA ALA A 53 -12.31 -0.64 -4.35
C ALA A 53 -12.50 -0.09 -5.78
N ALA A 54 -12.89 1.18 -5.89
CA ALA A 54 -13.09 1.84 -7.18
C ALA A 54 -11.79 2.01 -7.96
N MET A 55 -10.69 2.39 -7.30
CA MET A 55 -9.37 2.52 -7.91
C MET A 55 -8.83 1.17 -8.42
N LEU A 56 -8.96 0.11 -7.63
CA LEU A 56 -8.58 -1.25 -8.02
C LEU A 56 -9.40 -1.74 -9.21
N THR A 57 -10.72 -1.50 -9.20
CA THR A 57 -11.62 -1.83 -10.32
C THR A 57 -11.23 -1.06 -11.59
N ALA A 58 -10.76 0.18 -11.45
CA ALA A 58 -10.26 0.99 -12.56
C ALA A 58 -8.85 0.59 -13.04
N GLY A 59 -8.25 -0.45 -12.45
CA GLY A 59 -6.97 -1.03 -12.87
C GLY A 59 -5.73 -0.38 -12.26
N PHE A 60 -5.88 0.45 -11.22
CA PHE A 60 -4.74 0.99 -10.47
C PHE A 60 -4.21 -0.04 -9.46
N ALA A 61 -2.91 0.00 -9.19
CA ALA A 61 -2.32 -0.74 -8.09
C ALA A 61 -2.49 0.07 -6.80
N VAL A 62 -3.31 -0.40 -5.86
CA VAL A 62 -3.69 0.40 -4.69
C VAL A 62 -3.25 -0.27 -3.40
N THR A 63 -2.58 0.50 -2.55
CA THR A 63 -2.36 0.12 -1.16
C THR A 63 -3.30 0.94 -0.26
N PRO A 64 -4.40 0.36 0.23
CA PRO A 64 -5.23 0.99 1.24
C PRO A 64 -4.61 0.89 2.64
N SER A 65 -4.68 1.96 3.42
CA SER A 65 -4.23 1.98 4.81
C SER A 65 -5.11 2.85 5.71
N ASP A 66 -5.34 2.43 6.95
CA ASP A 66 -6.00 3.24 7.97
C ASP A 66 -5.28 3.09 9.31
N ALA A 67 -5.33 4.12 10.14
CA ALA A 67 -4.76 4.10 11.48
C ALA A 67 -5.73 3.51 12.53
N SER A 68 -7.04 3.46 12.24
CA SER A 68 -8.02 2.73 13.05
C SER A 68 -8.05 1.26 12.62
N PRO A 69 -7.74 0.31 13.52
CA PRO A 69 -7.85 -1.12 13.22
C PRO A 69 -9.27 -1.54 12.80
N GLU A 70 -10.29 -0.91 13.37
CA GLU A 70 -11.70 -1.20 13.10
C GLU A 70 -12.11 -0.78 11.68
N LEU A 71 -11.68 0.41 11.24
CA LEU A 71 -11.89 0.85 9.87
C LEU A 71 -11.08 0.03 8.88
N ALA A 72 -9.82 -0.29 9.21
CA ALA A 72 -9.01 -1.19 8.38
C ALA A 72 -9.67 -2.56 8.18
N ALA A 73 -10.30 -3.11 9.23
CA ALA A 73 -11.05 -4.37 9.14
C ALA A 73 -12.30 -4.24 8.24
N GLU A 74 -13.05 -3.15 8.35
CA GLU A 74 -14.18 -2.90 7.45
C GLU A 74 -13.73 -2.76 5.99
N ALA A 75 -12.68 -1.98 5.72
CA ALA A 75 -12.11 -1.85 4.40
C ALA A 75 -11.71 -3.20 3.81
N ALA A 76 -11.04 -4.04 4.61
CA ALA A 76 -10.67 -5.39 4.20
C ALA A 76 -11.91 -6.25 3.85
N ALA A 77 -12.97 -6.18 4.66
CA ALA A 77 -14.22 -6.90 4.43
C ALA A 77 -14.95 -6.43 3.17
N ARG A 78 -15.01 -5.11 2.93
CA ARG A 78 -15.58 -4.52 1.72
C ARG A 78 -14.84 -4.96 0.48
N LEU A 79 -13.52 -4.79 0.46
CA LEU A 79 -12.69 -5.20 -0.66
C LEU A 79 -12.87 -6.69 -0.98
N ALA A 80 -13.04 -7.53 0.05
CA ALA A 80 -13.25 -8.96 -0.15
C ALA A 80 -14.62 -9.26 -0.78
N ARG A 81 -15.67 -8.57 -0.33
CA ARG A 81 -17.01 -8.64 -0.93
C ARG A 81 -17.00 -8.16 -2.38
N ASP A 82 -16.19 -7.15 -2.70
CA ASP A 82 -16.05 -6.58 -4.04
C ASP A 82 -15.12 -7.44 -4.94
N GLY A 83 -14.61 -8.57 -4.44
CA GLY A 83 -13.83 -9.55 -5.22
C GLY A 83 -12.36 -9.19 -5.41
N VAL A 84 -11.85 -8.16 -4.73
CA VAL A 84 -10.42 -7.80 -4.75
C VAL A 84 -9.65 -8.85 -3.95
N ALA A 85 -8.60 -9.47 -4.50
CA ALA A 85 -7.80 -10.43 -3.75
C ALA A 85 -6.92 -9.72 -2.71
N GLU A 86 -6.58 -10.39 -1.60
CA GLU A 86 -5.65 -9.83 -0.61
C GLU A 86 -4.27 -9.53 -1.21
N ALA A 87 -3.83 -10.35 -2.18
CA ALA A 87 -2.59 -10.15 -2.92
C ALA A 87 -2.54 -8.82 -3.72
N ASP A 88 -3.70 -8.25 -4.06
CA ASP A 88 -3.80 -6.99 -4.79
C ASP A 88 -3.78 -5.76 -3.87
N ARG A 89 -3.66 -5.97 -2.55
CA ARG A 89 -3.75 -4.93 -1.50
C ARG A 89 -2.43 -4.72 -0.75
N ALA A 90 -1.30 -4.89 -1.43
CA ALA A 90 0.02 -4.87 -0.80
C ALA A 90 0.80 -3.57 -1.05
N LEU A 91 1.64 -3.18 -0.09
CA LEU A 91 2.70 -2.19 -0.27
C LEU A 91 4.03 -2.91 -0.31
N SER A 92 4.68 -2.94 -1.47
CA SER A 92 6.03 -3.47 -1.56
C SER A 92 7.05 -2.33 -1.57
N VAL A 93 8.15 -2.55 -0.84
CA VAL A 93 9.30 -1.67 -0.83
C VAL A 93 10.39 -2.26 -1.73
N ALA A 94 11.13 -1.40 -2.40
CA ALA A 94 12.35 -1.75 -3.11
C ALA A 94 13.46 -0.77 -2.73
N ALA A 95 14.72 -1.20 -2.86
CA ALA A 95 15.88 -0.37 -2.57
C ALA A 95 16.79 -0.30 -3.79
N ASP A 96 17.21 0.91 -4.16
CA ASP A 96 18.28 1.10 -5.14
C ASP A 96 19.63 0.91 -4.46
N MET A 97 20.41 -0.03 -4.99
CA MET A 97 21.66 -0.49 -4.39
C MET A 97 22.78 -0.58 -5.41
N ARG A 98 24.01 -0.27 -4.98
CA ARG A 98 25.23 -0.37 -5.81
C ARG A 98 26.46 -0.61 -4.96
N TYR A 99 27.47 -1.27 -5.52
CA TYR A 99 28.80 -1.29 -4.91
C TYR A 99 29.52 0.05 -5.08
N HIS A 100 30.51 0.28 -4.24
CA HIS A 100 31.44 1.38 -4.45
C HIS A 100 32.15 1.24 -5.81
N GLY A 101 32.10 2.28 -6.64
CA GLY A 101 32.67 2.27 -8.00
C GLY A 101 31.79 1.64 -9.09
N GLN A 102 30.59 1.13 -8.76
CA GLN A 102 29.64 0.63 -9.74
C GLN A 102 28.94 1.80 -10.45
N ALA A 103 28.94 1.79 -11.79
CA ALA A 103 28.44 2.89 -12.61
C ALA A 103 26.91 2.94 -12.76
N PHE A 104 26.18 1.95 -12.24
CA PHE A 104 24.72 1.83 -12.33
C PHE A 104 24.13 1.35 -11.00
N GLU A 105 22.83 1.52 -10.80
CA GLU A 105 22.10 1.04 -9.63
C GLU A 105 21.29 -0.21 -9.98
N LEU A 106 21.08 -1.06 -8.98
CA LEU A 106 20.17 -2.18 -9.05
C LEU A 106 19.02 -1.92 -8.09
N LEU A 107 17.81 -1.80 -8.65
CA LEU A 107 16.58 -1.85 -7.89
C LEU A 107 16.38 -3.28 -7.38
N VAL A 108 16.52 -3.46 -6.07
CA VAL A 108 16.37 -4.74 -5.39
C VAL A 108 15.02 -4.73 -4.66
N PRO A 109 14.06 -5.60 -5.05
CA PRO A 109 12.83 -5.76 -4.30
C PRO A 109 13.13 -6.17 -2.84
N TRP A 110 12.58 -5.42 -1.90
CA TRP A 110 12.71 -5.69 -0.46
C TRP A 110 11.47 -6.45 0.06
N GLY A 111 10.28 -6.15 -0.48
CA GLY A 111 9.02 -6.77 -0.10
C GLY A 111 8.25 -5.94 0.93
N ASP A 112 7.40 -6.59 1.72
CA ASP A 112 6.45 -5.94 2.64
C ASP A 112 7.11 -5.57 3.97
N VAL A 113 8.20 -4.81 3.92
CA VAL A 113 8.97 -4.44 5.11
C VAL A 113 8.51 -3.07 5.61
N LEU A 114 7.61 -3.08 6.60
CA LEU A 114 7.06 -1.87 7.22
C LEU A 114 8.00 -1.26 8.29
N ALA A 115 8.85 -2.08 8.90
CA ALA A 115 9.86 -1.66 9.88
C ALA A 115 11.12 -2.52 9.73
N PRO A 116 12.12 -2.07 8.95
CA PRO A 116 13.31 -2.87 8.69
C PRO A 116 14.19 -2.98 9.94
N ASP A 117 14.56 -4.21 10.29
CA ASP A 117 15.54 -4.52 11.31
C ASP A 117 16.89 -4.97 10.68
N ALA A 118 17.86 -5.32 11.52
CA ALA A 118 19.17 -5.76 11.05
C ALA A 118 19.12 -7.02 10.17
N THR A 119 18.18 -7.93 10.47
CA THR A 119 17.98 -9.16 9.69
C THR A 119 17.41 -8.83 8.32
N ALA A 120 16.37 -8.00 8.26
CA ALA A 120 15.74 -7.55 7.02
C ALA A 120 16.74 -6.82 6.10
N LEU A 121 17.67 -6.05 6.68
CA LEU A 121 18.76 -5.40 5.95
C LEU A 121 19.80 -6.40 5.43
N ALA A 122 20.18 -7.39 6.24
CA ALA A 122 21.11 -8.44 5.82
C ALA A 122 20.54 -9.27 4.65
N ASP A 123 19.25 -9.61 4.71
CA ASP A 123 18.56 -10.32 3.63
C ASP A 123 18.49 -9.49 2.35
N LEU A 124 18.22 -8.18 2.47
CA LEU A 124 18.26 -7.26 1.33
C LEU A 124 19.66 -7.22 0.69
N ALA A 125 20.72 -7.11 1.49
CA ALA A 125 22.09 -7.13 1.00
C ALA A 125 22.43 -8.47 0.30
N ALA A 126 22.01 -9.60 0.87
CA ALA A 126 22.19 -10.91 0.25
C ALA A 126 21.48 -11.00 -1.11
N ARG A 127 20.24 -10.49 -1.22
CA ARG A 127 19.50 -10.38 -2.49
C ARG A 127 20.19 -9.48 -3.50
N PHE A 128 20.74 -8.34 -3.06
CA PHE A 128 21.55 -7.47 -3.91
C PHE A 128 22.77 -8.22 -4.47
N HIS A 129 23.53 -8.89 -3.62
CA HIS A 129 24.71 -9.66 -4.05
C HIS A 129 24.35 -10.76 -5.07
N ALA A 130 23.24 -11.47 -4.85
CA ALA A 130 22.75 -12.49 -5.78
C ALA A 130 22.31 -11.88 -7.13
N THR A 131 21.53 -10.79 -7.10
CA THR A 131 21.04 -10.09 -8.29
C THR A 131 22.20 -9.55 -9.12
N HIS A 132 23.20 -8.96 -8.46
CA HIS A 132 24.40 -8.46 -9.14
C HIS A 132 25.19 -9.60 -9.80
N ARG A 133 25.42 -10.72 -9.11
CA ARG A 133 26.10 -11.89 -9.70
C ARG A 133 25.33 -12.43 -10.92
N GLN A 134 24.01 -12.51 -10.84
CA GLN A 134 23.21 -13.02 -11.96
C GLN A 134 23.29 -12.13 -13.21
N ARG A 135 23.44 -10.81 -13.04
CA ARG A 135 23.42 -9.85 -14.16
C ARG A 135 24.80 -9.52 -14.72
N PHE A 136 25.86 -9.67 -13.93
CA PHE A 136 27.22 -9.18 -14.28
C PHE A 136 28.34 -10.17 -13.94
N SER A 137 28.03 -11.46 -13.75
CA SER A 137 29.01 -12.55 -13.64
C SER A 137 28.62 -13.68 -14.58
#